data_AF-X1GST1-F1
#
_entry.id   AF-X1GST1-F1
#
_cell.length_a   1.000
_cell.length_b   1.000
_cell.length_c   1.000
_cell.angle_alpha   90.00
_cell.angle_beta   90.00
_cell.angle_gamma   90.00
#
_symmetry.space_group_name_H-M   'P 1'
#
loop_
_entity.id
_entity.type
_entity.pdbx_description
1 polymer ?
#
loop_
_entity_poly.entity_id
_entity_poly.type
_entity_poly.pdbx_seq_one_letter_code
_entity_poly.pdbx_strand_id
1 'polypeptide(L)' 'MKYLKFLQNGNIRYGLLEKDNIIREVVGDIFNNHKNTENVYSLSEITFLPPCVPTKI' A
#
# COMPACT_ATOMS: atom_id res chain seq x y z
N MET A 1 -3.75 -1.07 -12.22
CA MET A 1 -3.06 -1.39 -10.95
C MET A 1 -3.61 -0.50 -9.87
N LYS A 2 -3.87 -1.02 -8.67
CA LYS A 2 -4.45 -0.24 -7.55
C LYS A 2 -3.43 -0.16 -6.42
N TYR A 3 -2.82 1.01 -6.24
CA TYR A 3 -1.95 1.28 -5.10
C TYR A 3 -2.78 1.83 -3.95
N LEU A 4 -2.40 1.47 -2.73
CA LEU A 4 -3.02 1.97 -1.52
C LEU A 4 -1.97 2.22 -0.44
N LYS A 5 -2.29 3.16 0.43
CA LYS A 5 -1.56 3.42 1.66
C LYS A 5 -2.31 2.74 2.80
N PHE A 6 -1.58 2.06 3.68
CA PHE A 6 -2.19 1.36 4.80
C PHE A 6 -1.33 1.44 6.06
N LEU A 7 -1.96 1.26 7.21
CA LEU A 7 -1.31 1.11 8.50
C LEU A 7 -1.29 -0.38 8.88
N GLN A 8 -0.11 -0.90 9.19
CA GLN A 8 0.08 -2.25 9.72
C GLN A 8 1.02 -2.19 10.92
N ASN A 9 0.59 -2.72 12.07
CA ASN A 9 1.39 -2.76 13.30
C ASN A 9 2.04 -1.39 13.64
N GLY A 10 1.27 -0.31 13.53
CA GLY A 10 1.72 1.06 13.78
C GLY A 10 2.63 1.66 12.70
N ASN A 11 2.95 0.94 11.63
CA ASN A 11 3.79 1.41 10.54
C ASN A 11 2.96 1.73 9.30
N ILE A 12 3.19 2.89 8.71
CA ILE A 12 2.56 3.31 7.46
C ILE A 12 3.36 2.71 6.30
N ARG A 13 2.66 1.99 5.41
CA ARG A 13 3.24 1.29 4.27
C ARG A 13 2.42 1.56 3.02
N TYR A 14 3.03 1.28 1.88
CA TYR A 14 2.35 1.26 0.58
C TYR A 14 2.24 -0.16 0.08
N GLY A 15 1.17 -0.43 -0.66
CA GLY A 15 0.96 -1.74 -1.24
C GLY A 15 0.20 -1.70 -2.54
N LEU A 16 0.38 -2.75 -3.32
CA LEU A 16 -0.37 -3.04 -4.53
C LEU A 16 -1.48 -4.02 -4.18
N LEU A 17 -2.73 -3.63 -4.42
CA LEU A 17 -3.87 -4.54 -4.33
C LEU A 17 -3.86 -5.46 -5.55
N GLU A 18 -3.56 -6.73 -5.31
CA GLU A 18 -3.61 -7.79 -6.29
C GLU A 18 -5.02 -8.40 -6.37
N LYS A 19 -5.20 -9.36 -7.28
CA LYS A 19 -6.41 -10.18 -7.29
C LYS A 19 -6.46 -10.99 -5.99
N ASP A 20 -7.67 -11.39 -5.58
CA ASP A 20 -7.91 -12.16 -4.35
C ASP A 20 -7.79 -11.40 -3.03
N ASN A 21 -7.93 -10.06 -3.05
CA ASN A 21 -7.91 -9.23 -1.83
C ASN A 21 -6.59 -9.30 -1.05
N ILE A 22 -5.51 -9.51 -1.79
CA ILE A 22 -4.15 -9.60 -1.25
C ILE A 22 -3.42 -8.29 -1.54
N ILE A 23 -2.73 -7.77 -0.54
CA ILE A 23 -1.92 -6.55 -0.66
C ILE A 23 -0.45 -6.96 -0.62
N ARG A 24 0.26 -6.74 -1.72
CA ARG A 24 1.72 -6.90 -1.74
C ARG A 24 2.37 -5.59 -1.34
N GLU A 25 3.25 -5.62 -0.36
CA GLU A 25 3.96 -4.41 0.07
C GLU A 25 4.93 -3.92 -1.00
N VAL A 26 4.96 -2.60 -1.14
CA VAL A 26 5.77 -1.88 -2.10
C VAL A 26 6.68 -0.92 -1.35
N VAL A 27 7.98 -0.96 -1.67
CA VAL A 27 9.00 -0.08 -1.10
C VAL A 27 9.54 0.85 -2.17
N GLY A 28 9.66 2.13 -1.84
CA GLY A 28 10.10 3.19 -2.74
C GLY A 28 8.98 4.16 -3.09
N ASP A 29 9.11 4.81 -4.25
CA ASP A 29 8.13 5.78 -4.73
C ASP A 29 7.10 5.09 -5.62
N ILE A 30 5.86 5.00 -5.12
CA ILE A 30 4.75 4.37 -5.85
C ILE A 30 4.37 5.09 -7.15
N PHE A 31 4.78 6.35 -7.32
CA PHE A 31 4.52 7.14 -8.52
C PHE A 31 5.65 7.06 -9.55
N ASN A 32 6.85 6.67 -9.11
CA ASN A 32 8.03 6.54 -9.95
C ASN A 32 8.56 5.09 -9.86
N ASN A 33 9.77 4.93 -9.33
CA ASN A 33 10.43 3.66 -9.19
C ASN A 33 10.12 3.04 -7.82
N HIS A 34 9.39 1.94 -7.85
CA HIS A 34 9.14 1.12 -6.68
C HIS A 34 9.53 -0.33 -6.93
N LYS A 35 9.76 -1.07 -5.84
CA LYS A 35 9.98 -2.50 -5.87
C LYS A 35 8.92 -3.19 -5.04
N ASN A 36 8.36 -4.24 -5.61
CA ASN A 36 7.49 -5.15 -4.89
C ASN A 36 8.35 -5.99 -3.94
N THR A 37 7.87 -6.16 -2.73
CA THR A 37 8.49 -7.05 -1.75
C THR A 37 7.78 -8.40 -1.72
N GLU A 38 8.33 -9.34 -0.96
CA GLU A 38 7.69 -10.62 -0.67
C GLU A 38 6.68 -10.53 0.49
N ASN A 39 6.58 -9.37 1.15
CA ASN A 39 5.63 -9.16 2.22
C ASN A 39 4.22 -8.99 1.67
N VAL A 40 3.30 -9.72 2.27
CA VAL A 40 1.91 -9.81 1.83
C VAL A 40 0.99 -9.62 3.04
N TYR A 41 -0.06 -8.82 2.85
CA TYR A 41 -1.04 -8.49 3.87
C TYR A 41 -2.46 -8.76 3.38
N SER A 42 -3.33 -9.19 4.30
CA SER A 42 -4.76 -9.34 4.06
C SER A 42 -5.50 -8.02 4.31
N LEU A 43 -6.59 -7.76 3.56
CA LEU A 43 -7.44 -6.58 3.80
C LEU A 43 -7.98 -6.52 5.23
N SER A 44 -8.17 -7.68 5.88
CA SER A 44 -8.72 -7.76 7.24
C SER A 44 -7.74 -7.34 8.33
N GLU A 45 -6.44 -7.28 8.02
CA GLU A 45 -5.37 -7.04 9.00
C GLU A 45 -4.80 -5.62 8.92
N ILE A 46 -5.15 -4.88 7.88
CA ILE A 46 -4.67 -3.53 7.62
C ILE A 46 -5.74 -2.48 7.92
N THR A 47 -5.30 -1.25 8.21
CA THR A 47 -6.19 -0.08 8.17
C THR A 47 -5.91 0.74 6.93
N PHE A 48 -6.91 0.98 6.09
CA PHE A 48 -6.78 1.82 4.91
C PHE A 48 -6.54 3.28 5.29
N LEU A 49 -5.59 3.91 4.59
CA LEU A 49 -5.29 5.32 4.72
C LEU A 49 -5.54 6.03 3.39
N PRO A 50 -5.69 7.37 3.39
CA PRO A 50 -5.71 8.15 2.17
C PRO A 50 -4.47 7.86 1.32
N PRO A 51 -4.60 7.68 0.00
CA PRO A 51 -3.52 7.15 -0.85
C PRO A 51 -2.33 8.10 -0.97
N CYS A 52 -2.55 9.40 -0.79
CA CYS A 52 -1.52 10.42 -0.76
C CYS A 52 -2.03 11.61 0.09
N VAL A 53 -1.12 12.50 0.49
CA VAL A 53 -1.49 13.81 1.02
C VAL A 53 -1.58 14.77 -0.18
N PRO A 54 -2.78 15.18 -0.62
CA PRO A 54 -2.92 16.09 -1.74
C PRO A 54 -2.38 17.47 -1.37
N THR A 55 -1.65 18.12 -2.28
CA THR A 55 -1.18 19.51 -2.12
C THR A 55 -2.26 20.53 -2.47
N LYS A 56 -3.27 20.12 -3.23
CA LYS A 56 -4.47 20.87 -3.60
C LYS A 56 -5.63 19.89 -3.81
N ILE A 57 -6.84 20.25 -3.41
CA ILE A 57 -8.07 19.46 -3.57
C ILE A 57 -9.03 20.23 -4.47
#